data_AF-A0A935PWX5-F1
#
_entry.id   AF-A0A935PWX5-F1
#
_cell.length_a   1.000
_cell.length_b   1.000
_cell.length_c   1.000
_cell.angle_alpha   90.00
_cell.angle_beta   90.00
_cell.angle_gamma   90.00
#
_symmetry.space_group_name_H-M   'P 1'
#
loop_
_entity.id
_entity.type
_entity.pdbx_description
1 polymer ?
#
loop_
_entity_poly.entity_id
_entity_poly.type
_entity_poly.pdbx_seq_one_letter_code
_entity_poly.pdbx_strand_id
1 'polypeptide(L)' 'MGNDSLVGGPGNDTLIGGTGNDTLQGNEGNDLYLVDSADDVVTEAFDQDLTGSRPRSPATP' A
#
# COMPACT_ATOMS: atom_id res chain seq x y z
N MET A 1 21.67 -4.21 -1.54
CA MET A 1 21.14 -5.46 -0.98
C MET A 1 21.04 -5.26 0.52
N GLY A 2 19.85 -4.84 0.93
CA GLY A 2 19.48 -4.57 2.31
C GLY A 2 18.04 -5.00 2.47
N ASN A 3 17.69 -5.46 3.65
CA ASN A 3 16.29 -5.70 3.99
C ASN A 3 15.82 -4.45 4.73
N ASP A 4 14.99 -3.67 4.06
CA ASP A 4 14.59 -2.35 4.50
C ASP A 4 13.15 -2.37 5.05
N SER A 5 12.88 -1.45 5.97
CA SER A 5 11.54 -1.24 6.53
C SER A 5 11.12 0.19 6.20
N LEU A 6 10.15 0.33 5.30
CA LEU A 6 9.64 1.62 4.83
C LEU A 6 8.21 1.84 5.33
N VAL A 7 7.93 3.07 5.76
CA VAL A 7 6.60 3.50 6.20
C VAL A 7 6.28 4.83 5.51
N GLY A 8 5.20 4.90 4.72
CA GLY A 8 4.80 6.06 3.93
C GLY A 8 4.26 7.19 4.81
N GLY A 9 3.23 6.89 5.60
CA GLY A 9 2.60 7.85 6.48
C GLY A 9 1.23 8.27 5.93
N PRO A 10 0.70 9.44 6.30
CA PRO A 10 -0.52 9.93 5.68
C PRO A 10 -0.24 10.54 4.30
N GLY A 11 -1.03 10.19 3.30
CA GLY A 11 -0.92 10.68 1.93
C GLY A 11 -0.83 9.55 0.91
N ASN A 12 -0.61 9.92 -0.36
CA ASN A 12 -0.36 8.94 -1.41
C ASN A 12 1.15 8.80 -1.56
N ASP A 13 1.72 7.71 -1.05
CA ASP A 13 3.14 7.48 -1.02
C ASP A 13 3.61 6.57 -2.16
N THR A 14 4.91 6.60 -2.42
CA THR A 14 5.59 5.64 -3.29
C THR A 14 6.72 5.01 -2.50
N LEU A 15 6.55 3.72 -2.18
CA LEU A 15 7.49 2.95 -1.38
C LEU A 15 8.31 2.04 -2.30
N ILE A 16 9.63 2.22 -2.26
CA ILE A 16 10.60 1.46 -3.05
C ILE A 16 11.66 0.92 -2.09
N GLY A 17 11.57 -0.37 -1.75
CA GLY A 17 12.56 -1.04 -0.89
C GLY A 17 13.86 -1.35 -1.65
N GLY A 18 13.74 -1.73 -2.93
CA GLY A 18 14.87 -2.09 -3.77
C GLY A 18 15.31 -3.52 -3.51
N THR A 19 16.57 -3.85 -3.78
CA THR A 19 17.02 -5.26 -3.69
C THR A 19 17.03 -5.76 -2.24
N GLY A 20 16.31 -6.82 -1.94
CA GLY A 20 16.31 -7.45 -0.62
C GLY A 20 14.99 -8.11 -0.31
N ASN A 21 14.73 -8.33 0.97
CA ASN A 21 13.44 -8.77 1.45
C ASN A 21 12.90 -7.64 2.34
N ASP A 22 12.02 -6.83 1.79
CA ASP A 22 11.63 -5.56 2.39
C ASP A 22 10.26 -5.64 3.07
N THR A 23 10.01 -4.72 4.00
CA THR A 23 8.69 -4.51 4.60
C THR A 23 8.22 -3.10 4.25
N LEU A 24 7.13 -3.00 3.50
CA LEU A 24 6.59 -1.74 3.01
C LEU A 24 5.19 -1.50 3.60
N GLN A 25 4.99 -0.38 4.28
CA GLN A 25 3.72 0.00 4.91
C GLN A 25 3.28 1.40 4.48
N GLY A 26 2.21 1.51 3.70
CA GLY A 26 1.71 2.79 3.17
C GLY A 26 1.04 3.66 4.22
N ASN A 27 0.03 3.10 4.90
CA ASN A 27 -0.93 3.78 5.78
C ASN A 27 -2.05 4.51 5.02
N GLU A 28 -2.38 5.76 5.35
CA GLU A 28 -3.62 6.40 4.91
C GLU A 28 -3.44 7.01 3.52
N GLY A 29 -4.10 6.48 2.51
CA GLY A 29 -4.11 7.07 1.17
C GLY A 29 -4.18 5.99 0.11
N ASN A 30 -3.81 6.35 -1.12
CA ASN A 30 -3.61 5.39 -2.20
C ASN A 30 -2.12 5.28 -2.46
N ASP A 31 -1.51 4.19 -2.03
CA ASP A 31 -0.06 4.01 -2.07
C ASP A 31 0.40 3.20 -3.29
N LEU A 32 1.63 3.45 -3.73
CA LEU A 32 2.30 2.67 -4.76
C LEU A 32 3.50 1.94 -4.19
N TYR A 33 3.57 0.64 -4.45
CA TYR A 33 4.63 -0.24 -3.97
C TYR A 33 5.40 -0.81 -5.14
N LEU A 34 6.72 -0.60 -5.16
CA LEU A 34 7.60 -1.34 -6.07
C LEU A 34 8.13 -2.57 -5.34
N VAL A 35 7.54 -3.72 -5.67
CA VAL A 35 7.97 -5.04 -5.20
C VAL A 35 8.89 -5.66 -6.24
N ASP A 36 10.14 -5.93 -5.85
CA ASP A 36 11.13 -6.57 -6.74
C ASP A 36 11.56 -7.97 -6.27
N SER A 37 11.21 -8.33 -5.04
CA SER A 37 11.44 -9.64 -4.44
C SER A 37 10.11 -10.32 -4.08
N ALA A 38 10.06 -11.64 -4.26
CA ALA A 38 8.89 -12.43 -3.84
C ALA A 38 8.75 -12.54 -2.31
N ASP A 39 9.81 -12.21 -1.59
CA ASP A 39 9.85 -12.23 -0.13
C ASP A 39 9.48 -10.87 0.49
N ASP A 40 9.17 -9.87 -0.33
CA ASP A 40 8.69 -8.57 0.17
C ASP A 40 7.32 -8.72 0.84
N VAL A 41 7.14 -7.98 1.93
CA VAL A 41 5.88 -7.91 2.66
C VAL A 41 5.29 -6.50 2.50
N VAL A 42 4.11 -6.43 1.88
CA VAL A 42 3.37 -5.18 1.70
C VAL A 42 2.16 -5.16 2.64
N THR A 43 2.03 -4.07 3.40
CA THR A 43 0.89 -3.79 4.28
C THR A 43 0.21 -2.49 3.85
N GLU A 44 -0.98 -2.61 3.29
CA GLU A 44 -1.83 -1.48 2.91
C GLU A 44 -2.93 -1.28 3.97
N ALA A 45 -3.17 -0.03 4.39
CA ALA A 45 -4.36 0.28 5.18
C ALA A 45 -5.54 0.51 4.23
N PHE A 46 -6.76 0.19 4.66
CA PHE A 46 -7.94 0.50 3.85
C PHE A 46 -7.96 1.97 3.45
N ASP A 47 -8.20 2.26 2.15
CA ASP A 47 -8.37 3.61 1.62
C ASP A 47 -9.30 4.43 2.52
N GLN A 48 -8.74 5.36 3.28
CA GLN A 48 -9.53 6.27 4.12
C GLN A 48 -10.18 7.38 3.29
N ASP A 49 -9.92 7.44 1.97
CA ASP A 49 -10.69 8.28 1.04
C ASP A 49 -12.11 7.73 0.80
N LEU A 50 -12.38 6.48 1.21
CA LEU A 50 -13.75 5.96 1.25
C LEU A 50 -14.44 6.31 2.58
N THR A 51 -14.55 7.59 2.91
CA THR A 51 -15.52 8.03 3.93
C THR A 51 -16.96 7.93 3.40
N GLY A 52 -17.47 6.70 3.22
CA GLY A 52 -18.85 6.34 3.54
C GLY A 52 -20.03 6.81 2.66
N SER A 53 -19.90 7.14 1.36
CA SER A 53 -21.06 7.59 0.54
C SER A 53 -21.35 6.85 -0.77
N ARG A 54 -20.69 5.72 -1.06
CA ARG A 54 -21.16 4.82 -2.12
C ARG A 54 -21.29 3.42 -1.55
N PRO A 55 -22.51 2.90 -1.26
CA PRO A 55 -22.65 1.46 -1.30
C PRO A 55 -22.10 1.04 -2.66
N ARG A 56 -21.35 -0.06 -2.74
CA ARG A 56 -21.25 -0.76 -4.02
C ARG A 56 -22.71 -0.99 -4.43
N SER A 57 -23.24 -0.16 -5.33
CA SER A 57 -24.55 -0.43 -5.91
C SER A 57 -24.43 -1.86 -6.41
N PRO A 58 -25.28 -2.79 -5.95
CA PRO A 58 -25.29 -4.12 -6.53
C PRO A 58 -25.41 -3.90 -8.03
N ALA A 59 -24.54 -4.55 -8.79
CA ALA A 59 -24.62 -4.53 -10.24
C ALA A 59 -26.09 -4.73 -10.62
N THR A 60 -26.65 -3.77 -11.36
CA THR A 60 -27.97 -3.90 -11.98
C THR A 60 -28.01 -5.27 -12.67
N PRO A 61 -29.08 -6.07 -12.47
CA PRO A 61 -29.16 -7.45 -12.93
C PRO A 61 -28.98 -7.59 -14.44
#